data_AF-A0A815UEY4-F1
#
_entry.id   AF-A0A815UEY4-F1
#
_cell.length_a   1.000
_cell.length_b   1.000
_cell.length_c   1.000
_cell.angle_alpha   90.00
_cell.angle_beta   90.00
_cell.angle_gamma   90.00
#
_symmetry.space_group_name_H-M   'P 1'
#
loop_
_entity.id
_entity.type
_entity.pdbx_description
1 polymer ?
#
loop_
_entity_poly.entity_id
_entity_poly.type
_entity_poly.pdbx_seq_one_letter_code
_entity_poly.pdbx_strand_id
1 'polypeptide(L)' 'RLDRLIYIPLPGDKSRMAILQAVLTELPVAENSLLSLLANKTKDFSGAVLTKICQRAYKLA' A
#
# COMPACT_ATOMS: atom_id res chain seq x y z
N ARG A 1 13.63 -29.47 2.36
CA ARG A 1 12.32 -29.88 1.83
C ARG A 1 11.31 -28.85 2.32
N LEU A 2 10.61 -28.14 1.43
CA LEU A 2 9.58 -27.17 1.81
C LEU A 2 8.28 -27.93 2.01
N ASP A 3 7.91 -28.20 3.26
CA ASP A 3 6.80 -29.10 3.58
C ASP A 3 5.43 -28.43 3.46
N ARG A 4 5.38 -27.11 3.28
CA ARG A 4 4.13 -26.35 3.07
C ARG A 4 4.33 -25.21 2.09
N LEU A 5 3.38 -25.07 1.18
CA LEU A 5 3.24 -23.92 0.29
C LEU A 5 2.17 -22.99 0.90
N ILE A 6 2.53 -21.76 1.23
CA ILE A 6 1.58 -20.75 1.71
C ILE A 6 1.38 -19.74 0.59
N TYR A 7 0.16 -19.67 0.08
CA TYR A 7 -0.24 -18.65 -0.89
C TYR A 7 -0.61 -17.35 -0.15
N ILE A 8 -0.08 -16.23 -0.62
CA ILE A 8 -0.42 -14.89 -0.12
C ILE A 8 -1.19 -14.17 -1.23
N PRO A 9 -2.49 -13.90 -1.04
CA PRO A 9 -3.28 -13.18 -2.03
C PRO A 9 -2.87 -11.71 -2.10
N LEU A 10 -3.29 -11.03 -3.17
CA LEU A 10 -3.17 -9.58 -3.26
C LEU A 10 -3.96 -8.89 -2.13
N PRO A 11 -3.47 -7.76 -1.61
CA PRO A 11 -4.14 -7.06 -0.52
C PRO A 11 -5.51 -6.55 -0.96
N GLY A 12 -6.53 -6.80 -0.13
CA GLY A 12 -7.85 -6.18 -0.28
C GLY A 12 -7.83 -4.70 0.11
N ASP A 13 -8.94 -3.99 -0.08
CA ASP A 13 -9.05 -2.53 0.10
C ASP A 13 -8.54 -2.06 1.47
N LYS A 14 -9.00 -2.70 2.56
CA LYS A 14 -8.57 -2.37 3.93
C LYS A 14 -7.07 -2.61 4.13
N SER A 15 -6.53 -3.69 3.56
CA SER A 15 -5.10 -3.98 3.63
C SER A 15 -4.27 -2.95 2.86
N ARG A 16 -4.74 -2.51 1.69
CA ARG A 16 -4.09 -1.43 0.92
C ARG A 16 -4.12 -0.10 1.67
N MET A 17 -5.24 0.24 2.31
CA MET A 17 -5.31 1.43 3.18
C MET A 17 -4.31 1.35 4.33
N ALA A 18 -4.20 0.19 5.00
CA ALA A 18 -3.24 0.01 6.10
C ALA A 18 -1.79 0.12 5.63
N ILE A 19 -1.46 -0.43 4.45
CA ILE A 19 -0.13 -0.31 3.84
C ILE A 19 0.17 1.16 3.52
N LEU A 20 -0.77 1.85 2.87
CA LEU A 20 -0.61 3.28 2.54
C LEU A 20 -0.46 4.13 3.80
N GLN A 21 -1.27 3.88 4.84
CA GLN A 21 -1.14 4.54 6.13
C GLN A 21 0.25 4.36 6.73
N ALA A 22 0.77 3.12 6.75
CA ALA A 22 2.09 2.81 7.29
C ALA A 22 3.23 3.47 6.49
N VAL A 23 3.09 3.52 5.17
CA VAL A 23 4.10 4.13 4.28
C VAL A 23 4.07 5.66 4.33
N LEU A 24 2.90 6.24 4.60
CA LEU A 24 2.68 7.70 4.61
C LEU A 24 2.60 8.29 6.03
N THR A 25 2.91 7.52 7.08
CA THR A 25 2.70 7.92 8.50
C THR A 25 3.35 9.25 8.89
N GLU A 26 4.50 9.58 8.29
CA GLU A 26 5.26 10.81 8.56
C GLU A 26 4.85 11.98 7.64
N LEU A 27 3.90 11.77 6.74
CA LEU A 27 3.50 12.77 5.75
C LEU A 27 2.19 13.46 6.14
N PRO A 28 2.11 14.80 6.04
CA PRO A 28 0.90 15.56 6.37
C PRO A 28 -0.29 15.27 5.45
N VAL A 29 -0.11 14.46 4.40
CA VAL A 29 -1.15 14.02 3.45
C VAL A 29 -1.92 12.76 3.89
N ALA A 30 -1.65 12.21 5.08
CA ALA A 30 -2.32 11.00 5.58
C ALA A 30 -3.77 11.25 6.06
N GLU A 31 -4.55 12.04 5.34
CA GLU A 31 -5.99 12.12 5.58
C GLU A 31 -6.67 10.80 5.19
N ASN A 32 -7.56 10.31 6.03
CA ASN A 32 -8.31 9.06 5.79
C ASN A 32 -9.05 9.07 4.44
N SER A 33 -9.52 10.24 3.99
CA SER A 33 -10.16 10.47 2.70
C SER A 33 -9.21 10.13 1.54
N LEU A 34 -7.97 10.66 1.55
CA LEU A 34 -6.95 10.40 0.54
C LEU A 34 -6.54 8.92 0.54
N LEU A 35 -6.32 8.34 1.71
CA LEU A 35 -5.95 6.93 1.84
C LEU A 35 -7.02 6.00 1.25
N SER A 36 -8.30 6.31 1.49
CA SER A 36 -9.41 5.56 0.92
C SER A 36 -9.48 5.68 -0.61
N LEU A 37 -9.24 6.88 -1.15
CA LEU A 37 -9.20 7.13 -2.58
C LEU A 37 -8.06 6.35 -3.24
N LEU A 38 -6.84 6.44 -2.68
CA LEU A 38 -5.67 5.75 -3.19
C LEU A 38 -5.87 4.22 -3.15
N ALA A 39 -6.37 3.69 -2.05
CA ALA A 39 -6.64 2.25 -1.93
C ALA A 39 -7.64 1.75 -2.98
N ASN A 40 -8.66 2.55 -3.32
CA ASN A 40 -9.60 2.23 -4.40
C ASN A 40 -8.93 2.24 -5.78
N LYS A 41 -8.06 3.22 -6.05
CA LYS A 41 -7.38 3.39 -7.35
C LYS A 41 -6.25 2.38 -7.59
N THR A 42 -5.67 1.82 -6.54
CA THR A 42 -4.56 0.86 -6.64
C THR A 42 -5.02 -0.59 -6.51
N LYS A 43 -6.19 -0.92 -7.08
CA LYS A 43 -6.64 -2.31 -7.17
C LYS A 43 -5.56 -3.15 -7.87
N ASP A 44 -5.38 -4.38 -7.41
CA ASP A 44 -4.40 -5.35 -7.91
C ASP A 44 -2.92 -5.02 -7.64
N PHE A 45 -2.63 -3.93 -6.91
CA PHE A 45 -1.26 -3.62 -6.51
C PHE A 45 -0.86 -4.45 -5.29
N SER A 46 0.33 -5.04 -5.36
CA SER A 46 0.95 -5.68 -4.20
C SER A 46 1.46 -4.62 -3.21
N GLY A 47 1.70 -5.02 -1.96
CA GLY A 47 2.27 -4.13 -0.95
C GLY A 47 3.60 -3.51 -1.38
N ALA A 48 4.46 -4.27 -2.09
CA ALA A 48 5.73 -3.76 -2.59
C ALA A 48 5.57 -2.66 -3.64
N VAL A 49 4.55 -2.76 -4.52
CA VAL A 49 4.25 -1.71 -5.51
C VAL A 49 3.76 -0.46 -4.80
N LEU A 50 2.84 -0.59 -3.84
CA LEU A 50 2.34 0.55 -3.03
C LEU A 50 3.49 1.29 -2.33
N THR A 51 4.41 0.57 -1.70
CA THR A 51 5.58 1.18 -1.05
C THR A 51 6.47 1.89 -2.07
N LYS A 52 6.76 1.26 -3.21
CA LYS A 52 7.64 1.86 -4.24
C LYS A 52 7.07 3.13 -4.85
N ILE A 53 5.77 3.19 -5.13
CA ILE A 53 5.16 4.39 -5.72
C ILE A 53 5.23 5.56 -4.74
N CYS A 54 4.94 5.35 -3.45
CA CYS A 54 5.01 6.40 -2.44
C CYS A 54 6.45 6.88 -2.23
N GLN A 55 7.42 5.96 -2.15
CA GLN A 55 8.84 6.32 -2.05
C GLN A 55 9.33 7.11 -3.26
N ARG A 56 8.87 6.76 -4.47
CA ARG A 56 9.22 7.49 -5.69
C ARG A 56 8.58 8.87 -5.73
N ALA A 57 7.33 8.99 -5.31
CA ALA A 57 6.63 10.28 -5.20
C ALA A 57 7.35 11.22 -4.22
N TYR A 58 7.75 10.71 -3.05
CA TYR A 58 8.51 11.49 -2.07
C TYR A 58 9.83 12.03 -2.61
N LYS A 59 10.58 11.21 -3.36
CA LYS A 59 11.86 11.64 -3.98
C LYS A 59 11.72 12.67 -5.10
N LEU A 60 10.52 12.85 -5.63
CA LEU A 60 10.23 13.81 -6.71
C LEU A 60 9.67 15.14 -6.19
N ALA A 61 9.27 15.18 -4.92
CA ALA A 61 8.80 16.39 -4.24
C ALA A 61 9.99 17.16 -3.66
#